data_AF-A0A2T4CA51-F1
#
_entry.id   AF-A0A2T4CA51-F1
#
_cell.length_a   1.000
_cell.length_b   1.000
_cell.length_c   1.000
_cell.angle_alpha   90.00
_cell.angle_beta   90.00
_cell.angle_gamma   90.00
#
_symmetry.space_group_name_H-M   'P 1'
#
loop_
_entity.id
_entity.type
_entity.pdbx_description
1 polymer ?
#
loop_
_entity_poly.entity_id
_entity_poly.type
_entity_poly.pdbx_seq_one_letter_code
_entity_poly.pdbx_strand_id
1 'polypeptide(L)'
;MGGKTWSKQEERFFWKTIVPQSPKAVKPSDRIHDWKVCAEIMQTEMGVNARRKYSKLMLFEHYFQNVQTGHRSPCAREFVVEHKRELGEFHERQMLDSMAGDSPASSTTDGSWDAERAC
;
A
#
# COMPACT_ATOMS: atom_id res chain seq x y z
N MET A 1 3.19 27.70 16.06
CA MET A 1 3.22 26.41 15.33
C MET A 1 2.18 26.46 14.22
N GLY A 2 2.61 26.73 12.99
CA GLY A 2 1.72 26.97 11.85
C GLY A 2 0.91 25.73 11.47
N GLY A 3 -0.42 25.88 11.45
CA GLY A 3 -1.38 24.95 10.87
C GLY A 3 -1.59 23.64 11.65
N LYS A 4 -2.45 23.65 12.68
CA LYS A 4 -2.89 22.43 13.40
C LYS A 4 -3.56 21.40 12.49
N THR A 5 -4.04 21.81 11.31
CA THR A 5 -4.86 20.97 10.44
C THR A 5 -4.35 20.99 9.00
N TRP A 6 -4.21 19.79 8.44
CA TRP A 6 -3.90 19.58 7.03
C TRP A 6 -5.10 20.02 6.18
N SER A 7 -4.84 20.83 5.16
CA SER A 7 -5.86 21.25 4.20
C SER A 7 -6.25 20.10 3.29
N LYS A 8 -7.40 20.23 2.60
CA LYS A 8 -7.85 19.22 1.64
C LYS A 8 -6.83 18.97 0.51
N GLN A 9 -6.11 20.00 0.06
CA GLN A 9 -5.05 19.85 -0.94
C GLN A 9 -3.88 19.03 -0.41
N GLU A 10 -3.43 19.34 0.81
CA GLU A 10 -2.36 18.59 1.48
C GLU A 10 -2.75 17.13 1.68
N GLU A 11 -3.98 16.87 2.14
CA GLU A 11 -4.51 15.51 2.29
C GLU A 11 -4.59 14.77 0.95
N ARG A 12 -5.16 15.41 -0.08
CA ARG A 12 -5.28 14.78 -1.40
C ARG A 12 -3.91 14.36 -1.91
N PHE A 13 -2.91 15.25 -1.87
CA PHE A 13 -1.57 14.93 -2.35
C PHE A 13 -0.88 13.87 -1.48
N PHE A 14 -1.05 13.97 -0.15
CA PHE A 14 -0.51 13.00 0.77
C PHE A 14 -1.04 11.59 0.50
N TRP A 15 -2.36 11.43 0.38
CA TRP A 15 -2.97 10.10 0.21
C TRP A 15 -2.88 9.57 -1.22
N LYS A 16 -2.99 10.42 -2.25
CA LYS A 16 -2.99 9.98 -3.65
C LYS A 16 -1.60 9.87 -4.27
N THR A 17 -0.60 10.56 -3.72
CA THR A 17 0.75 10.59 -4.28
C THR A 17 1.80 10.10 -3.29
N ILE A 18 1.80 10.61 -2.05
CA ILE A 18 2.86 10.27 -1.10
C ILE A 18 2.71 8.86 -0.52
N VAL A 19 1.55 8.51 0.03
CA VAL A 19 1.32 7.20 0.66
C VAL A 19 1.58 6.02 -0.30
N PRO A 20 1.13 6.05 -1.57
CA PRO A 20 1.37 4.96 -2.53
C PRO A 20 2.83 4.68 -2.86
N GLN A 21 3.73 5.63 -2.61
CA GLN A 21 5.18 5.46 -2.84
C GLN A 21 6.00 5.41 -1.53
N SER A 22 5.32 5.55 -0.39
CA SER A 22 5.93 5.57 0.95
C SER A 22 6.21 4.14 1.45
N PRO A 23 6.85 3.97 2.62
CA PRO A 23 6.99 2.67 3.27
C PRO A 23 5.64 2.01 3.65
N LYS A 24 4.53 2.74 3.52
CA LYS A 24 3.17 2.29 3.82
C LYS A 24 2.30 2.14 2.57
N ALA A 25 2.91 2.06 1.39
CA ALA A 25 2.22 1.66 0.17
C ALA A 25 1.57 0.27 0.34
N VAL A 26 0.40 0.11 -0.30
CA VAL A 26 -0.38 -1.12 -0.29
C VAL A 26 0.45 -2.28 -0.84
N LYS A 27 1.01 -2.10 -2.04
CA LYS A 27 1.89 -3.08 -2.66
C LYS A 27 3.34 -2.89 -2.22
N PRO A 28 4.06 -3.96 -1.85
CA PRO A 28 5.48 -3.85 -1.50
C PRO A 28 6.36 -3.30 -2.62
N SER A 29 6.05 -3.60 -3.89
CA SER A 29 6.77 -3.10 -5.08
C SER A 29 6.79 -1.58 -5.19
N ASP A 30 5.77 -0.92 -4.65
CA ASP A 30 5.58 0.51 -4.82
C ASP A 30 6.28 1.31 -3.70
N ARG A 31 6.89 0.63 -2.71
CA ARG A 31 7.59 1.25 -1.57
C ARG A 31 8.98 1.75 -1.96
N ILE A 32 9.02 2.72 -2.87
CA ILE A 32 10.23 3.23 -3.49
C ILE A 32 10.92 4.30 -2.63
N HIS A 33 10.16 5.04 -1.81
CA HIS A 33 10.67 6.16 -1.03
C HIS A 33 10.54 5.96 0.47
N ASP A 34 11.50 6.51 1.22
CA ASP A 34 11.37 6.68 2.66
C ASP A 34 10.60 7.97 3.00
N TRP A 35 10.22 8.11 4.27
CA TRP A 35 9.47 9.28 4.72
C TRP A 35 10.22 10.61 4.60
N LYS A 36 11.56 10.59 4.55
CA LYS A 36 12.36 11.81 4.36
C LYS A 36 12.21 12.31 2.93
N VAL A 37 12.42 11.42 1.95
CA VAL A 37 12.23 11.74 0.52
C VAL A 37 10.78 12.13 0.24
N CYS A 38 9.80 11.44 0.82
CA CYS A 38 8.40 11.84 0.71
C CYS A 38 8.12 13.26 1.22
N ALA A 39 8.77 13.68 2.31
CA ALA A 39 8.62 15.03 2.84
C ALA A 39 9.24 16.08 1.91
N GLU A 40 10.37 15.76 1.28
CA GLU A 40 10.99 16.61 0.25
C GLU A 40 10.10 16.74 -0.99
N ILE A 41 9.51 15.65 -1.47
CA ILE A 41 8.54 15.66 -2.58
C ILE A 41 7.34 16.54 -2.22
N MET A 42 6.78 16.37 -1.02
CA MET A 42 5.65 17.18 -0.56
C MET A 42 6.02 18.66 -0.41
N GLN A 43 7.25 18.96 0.03
CA GLN A 43 7.75 20.32 0.13
C GLN A 43 7.89 20.98 -1.23
N THR A 44 8.44 20.26 -2.22
CA THR A 44 8.61 20.74 -3.59
C THR A 44 7.27 20.97 -4.27
N GLU A 45 6.35 20.01 -4.20
CA GLU A 45 5.03 20.13 -4.82
C GLU A 45 4.23 21.30 -4.24
N MET A 46 4.22 21.43 -2.92
CA MET A 46 3.45 22.48 -2.27
C MET A 46 4.08 23.85 -2.53
N GLY A 47 5.41 23.91 -2.67
CA GLY A 47 6.14 25.11 -3.10
C GLY A 47 5.75 26.36 -2.33
N VAL A 48 5.35 27.41 -3.05
CA VAL A 48 4.88 28.68 -2.47
C VAL A 48 3.58 28.55 -1.67
N ASN A 49 2.79 27.50 -1.94
CA ASN A 49 1.56 27.17 -1.23
C ASN A 49 1.81 26.29 0.00
N ALA A 50 3.08 25.96 0.30
CA ALA A 50 3.42 25.19 1.48
C ALA A 50 3.03 25.96 2.75
N ARG A 51 2.03 25.42 3.45
CA ARG A 51 1.52 26.01 4.71
C ARG A 51 2.44 25.74 5.90
N ARG A 52 3.41 24.83 5.74
CA ARG A 52 4.39 24.42 6.75
C ARG A 52 5.62 23.82 6.09
N LYS A 53 6.69 23.69 6.89
CA LYS A 53 7.86 22.89 6.53
C LYS A 53 7.55 21.42 6.83
N TYR A 54 7.45 20.60 5.78
CA TYR A 54 7.18 19.18 5.94
C TYR A 54 8.42 18.45 6.44
N SER A 55 8.23 17.47 7.32
CA SER A 55 9.31 16.66 7.86
C SER A 55 8.94 15.18 7.84
N LYS A 56 9.97 14.33 7.83
CA LYS A 56 9.85 12.87 7.95
C LYS A 56 8.89 12.47 9.07
N LEU A 57 9.12 13.01 10.26
CA LEU A 57 8.35 12.67 11.46
C LEU A 57 6.89 13.09 11.31
N MET A 58 6.64 14.29 10.79
CA MET A 58 5.29 14.82 10.59
C MET A 58 4.44 13.94 9.65
N LEU A 59 5.01 13.51 8.52
CA LEU A 59 4.30 12.63 7.57
C LEU A 59 4.01 11.25 8.19
N PHE A 60 5.00 10.68 8.89
CA PHE A 60 4.85 9.40 9.58
C PHE A 60 3.76 9.45 10.66
N GLU A 61 3.81 10.44 11.54
CA GLU A 61 2.83 10.61 12.61
C GLU A 61 1.44 10.86 12.05
N HIS A 62 1.31 11.68 11.00
CA HIS A 62 0.04 11.94 10.33
C HIS A 62 -0.57 10.66 9.78
N TYR A 63 0.21 9.84 9.08
CA TYR A 63 -0.26 8.51 8.61
C TYR A 63 -0.74 7.65 9.79
N PHE A 64 0.09 7.54 10.83
CA PHE A 64 -0.17 6.68 11.96
C PHE A 64 -1.44 7.09 12.72
N GLN A 65 -1.63 8.39 12.95
CA GLN A 65 -2.83 8.91 13.62
C GLN A 65 -4.10 8.62 12.80
N ASN A 66 -4.06 8.87 11.48
CA ASN A 66 -5.22 8.64 10.63
C ASN A 66 -5.59 7.15 10.50
N VAL A 67 -4.60 6.26 10.49
CA VAL A 67 -4.83 4.83 10.26
C VAL A 67 -5.08 4.06 11.57
N GLN A 68 -4.30 4.33 12.62
CA GLN A 68 -4.25 3.46 13.81
C GLN A 68 -4.97 4.03 15.04
N THR A 69 -4.90 5.34 15.29
CA THR A 69 -5.36 5.90 16.58
C THR A 69 -6.83 6.34 16.58
N GLY A 70 -7.53 6.24 15.45
CA GLY A 70 -8.93 6.67 15.31
C GLY A 70 -9.14 8.17 15.21
N HIS A 71 -8.16 8.98 15.65
CA HIS A 71 -8.13 10.44 15.51
C HIS A 71 -7.73 10.84 14.09
N ARG A 72 -8.72 10.91 13.20
CA ARG A 72 -8.54 11.28 11.80
C ARG A 72 -8.57 12.79 11.61
N SER A 73 -7.74 13.26 10.68
CA SER A 73 -7.83 14.63 10.18
C SER A 73 -9.21 14.86 9.54
N PRO A 74 -9.86 16.02 9.77
CA PRO A 74 -11.19 16.31 9.24
C PRO A 74 -11.31 16.14 7.72
N CYS A 75 -10.24 16.46 6.99
CA CYS A 75 -10.19 16.40 5.53
C CYS A 75 -9.66 15.07 4.98
N ALA A 76 -9.20 14.16 5.84
CA ALA A 76 -8.61 12.88 5.43
C ALA A 76 -9.63 11.74 5.28
N ARG A 77 -10.86 11.91 5.78
CA ARG A 77 -11.81 10.80 5.97
C ARG A 77 -12.03 9.96 4.72
N GLU A 78 -12.29 10.60 3.57
CA GLU A 78 -12.55 9.91 2.31
C GLU A 78 -11.34 9.07 1.86
N PHE A 79 -10.15 9.66 1.92
CA PHE A 79 -8.91 9.02 1.50
C PHE A 79 -8.48 7.87 2.43
N VAL A 80 -8.66 8.03 3.74
CA VAL A 80 -8.33 6.99 4.72
C VAL A 80 -9.22 5.75 4.55
N VAL A 81 -10.51 5.96 4.27
CA VAL A 81 -11.45 4.86 4.04
C VAL A 81 -11.05 4.07 2.79
N GLU A 82 -10.73 4.78 1.71
CA GLU A 82 -10.27 4.19 0.46
C GLU A 82 -8.96 3.40 0.65
N HIS A 83 -7.94 4.00 1.28
CA HIS A 83 -6.67 3.34 1.56
C HIS A 83 -6.81 2.08 2.42
N LYS A 84 -7.68 2.13 3.45
CA LYS A 84 -7.96 0.94 4.28
C LYS A 84 -8.64 -0.17 3.51
N ARG A 85 -9.57 0.18 2.60
CA ARG A 85 -10.22 -0.80 1.72
C ARG A 85 -9.18 -1.47 0.81
N GLU A 86 -8.32 -0.69 0.16
CA GLU A 86 -7.26 -1.20 -0.71
C GLU A 86 -6.27 -2.12 0.04
N LEU A 87 -5.89 -1.75 1.27
CA LEU A 87 -5.08 -2.62 2.13
C LEU A 87 -5.76 -3.96 2.43
N GLY A 88 -7.06 -3.94 2.74
CA GLY A 88 -7.84 -5.14 3.01
C GLY A 88 -7.92 -6.05 1.78
N GLU A 89 -8.31 -5.49 0.63
CA GLU A 89 -8.42 -6.23 -0.64
C GLU A 89 -7.08 -6.81 -1.09
N PHE A 90 -5.96 -6.12 -0.82
CA PHE A 90 -4.63 -6.63 -1.15
C PHE A 90 -4.22 -7.78 -0.21
N HIS A 91 -4.55 -7.67 1.08
CA HIS A 91 -4.27 -8.73 2.04
C HIS A 91 -5.08 -9.99 1.73
N GLU A 92 -6.38 -9.84 1.44
CA GLU A 92 -7.25 -10.95 1.05
C GLU A 92 -6.74 -11.66 -0.20
N ARG A 93 -6.34 -10.91 -1.23
CA ARG A 93 -5.72 -11.48 -2.45
C ARG A 93 -4.45 -12.28 -2.15
N GLN A 94 -3.56 -11.75 -1.32
CA GLN A 94 -2.35 -12.49 -0.94
C GLN A 94 -2.68 -13.78 -0.16
N MET A 95 -3.72 -13.77 0.68
CA MET A 95 -4.16 -14.98 1.37
C MET A 95 -4.71 -16.03 0.39
N LEU A 96 -5.52 -15.62 -0.58
CA LEU A 96 -6.07 -16.50 -1.62
C LEU A 96 -4.97 -17.12 -2.49
N ASP A 97 -4.00 -16.32 -2.95
CA ASP A 97 -2.87 -16.80 -3.75
C ASP A 97 -2.02 -17.80 -2.98
N SER A 98 -1.81 -17.58 -1.68
CA SER A 98 -1.04 -18.48 -0.82
C SER A 98 -1.74 -19.84 -0.62
N MET A 99 -3.07 -19.87 -0.59
CA MET A 99 -3.86 -21.12 -0.46
C MET A 99 -3.98 -21.89 -1.77
N ALA A 100 -3.89 -21.22 -2.93
CA ALA A 100 -3.96 -21.85 -4.25
C ALA A 100 -2.65 -22.56 -4.67
N GLY A 101 -1.53 -22.26 -4.00
CA GLY A 101 -0.19 -22.80 -4.32
C GLY A 101 0.05 -24.26 -3.93
N ASP A 102 -0.81 -24.89 -3.12
CA ASP A 102 -0.65 -26.25 -2.61
C ASP A 102 -1.50 -27.30 -3.37
N SER A 103 -1.58 -27.20 -4.71
CA SER A 103 -2.09 -28.33 -5.52
C SER A 103 -0.94 -29.30 -5.85
N PRO A 104 -0.91 -30.52 -5.28
CA PRO A 104 0.03 -31.52 -5.75
C PRO A 104 -0.42 -31.93 -7.16
N ALA A 105 0.42 -31.67 -8.16
CA ALA A 105 0.25 -32.21 -9.48
C ALA A 105 0.31 -33.74 -9.37
N SER A 106 -0.86 -34.39 -9.38
CA SER A 106 -0.99 -35.83 -9.42
C SER A 106 -0.28 -36.36 -10.66
N SER A 107 0.80 -37.08 -10.41
CA SER A 107 1.54 -37.90 -11.37
C SER A 107 0.62 -38.95 -11.97
N THR A 108 0.16 -38.74 -13.20
CA THR A 108 -0.48 -39.78 -14.01
C THR A 108 0.62 -40.68 -14.55
N THR A 109 0.83 -41.83 -13.92
CA THR A 109 1.57 -42.94 -14.50
C THR A 109 0.71 -43.60 -15.57
N ASP A 110 0.95 -43.29 -16.84
CA ASP A 110 0.38 -44.04 -17.96
C ASP A 110 1.14 -45.37 -18.11
N GLY A 111 0.45 -46.46 -17.78
CA GLY A 111 0.92 -47.83 -17.99
C GLY A 111 0.95 -48.18 -19.48
N SER A 112 2.16 -48.30 -20.01
CA SER A 112 2.46 -48.81 -21.35
C SER A 112 2.15 -50.31 -21.42
N TRP A 113 1.30 -50.69 -22.38
CA TRP A 113 0.99 -52.07 -22.76
C TRP A 113 2.04 -52.55 -23.75
N ASP A 114 2.62 -53.73 -23.52
CA ASP A 114 3.19 -54.54 -24.60
C ASP A 114 2.76 -56.00 -24.42
N ALA A 115 1.88 -56.43 -25.32
CA ALA A 115 1.46 -57.81 -25.47
C ALA A 115 2.47 -58.55 -26.36
N GLU A 116 3.28 -59.42 -25.77
CA GLU A 116 4.13 -60.33 -26.52
C GLU A 116 3.27 -61.37 -27.26
N ARG A 117 3.37 -61.30 -28.60
CA ARG A 117 2.79 -62.22 -29.56
C ARG A 117 3.81 -63.33 -29.82
N ALA A 118 3.58 -64.52 -29.29
CA ALA A 118 4.38 -65.71 -29.59
C ALA A 118 3.92 -66.36 -30.91
N CYS A 119 4.86 -66.58 -31.83
CA CYS A 119 4.81 -67.56 -32.91
C CYS A 119 5.68 -68.75 -32.52
#